data_AF-A0A969SYN3-F1
#
_entry.id   AF-A0A969SYN3-F1
#
_cell.length_a   1.000
_cell.length_b   1.000
_cell.length_c   1.000
_cell.angle_alpha   90.00
_cell.angle_beta   90.00
_cell.angle_gamma   90.00
#
_symmetry.space_group_name_H-M   'P 1'
#
loop_
_entity.id
_entity.type
_entity.pdbx_description
1 polymer ?
#
loop_
_entity_poly.entity_id
_entity_poly.type
_entity_poly.pdbx_seq_one_letter_code
_entity_poly.pdbx_strand_id
1 'polypeptide(L)'
;MDKHTVKLRLFGKLSIQRLIRSALLVYGVVGAWAYFYSDRLIFLPSPSSYTRSDDLTFLTTANNTQIAALHLPNPTATYTILYSHGNAEDIG
;
A
#
# COMPACT_ATOMS: atom_id res chain seq x y z
N MET A 1 4.05 -24.65 -40.48
CA MET A 1 2.91 -23.73 -40.27
C MET A 1 3.31 -22.35 -40.78
N ASP A 2 2.51 -21.76 -41.66
CA ASP A 2 2.81 -20.48 -42.31
C ASP A 2 2.74 -19.29 -41.34
N LYS A 3 3.73 -18.39 -41.41
CA LYS A 3 3.87 -17.21 -40.53
C LYS A 3 2.70 -16.24 -40.66
N HIS A 4 2.10 -16.16 -41.86
CA HIS A 4 0.95 -15.30 -42.12
C HIS A 4 -0.31 -15.83 -41.44
N THR A 5 -0.50 -17.15 -41.50
CA THR A 5 -1.57 -17.88 -40.82
C THR A 5 -1.45 -17.77 -39.28
N VAL A 6 -0.23 -17.79 -38.75
CA VAL A 6 0.04 -17.59 -37.32
C VAL A 6 -0.26 -16.16 -36.89
N LYS A 7 0.14 -15.14 -37.66
CA LYS A 7 -0.22 -13.73 -37.39
C LYS A 7 -1.73 -13.49 -37.43
N LEU A 8 -2.44 -14.07 -38.40
CA LEU A 8 -3.89 -13.90 -38.49
C LEU A 8 -4.64 -14.55 -37.31
N ARG A 9 -4.15 -15.69 -36.82
CA ARG A 9 -4.71 -16.35 -35.62
C ARG A 9 -4.37 -15.61 -34.32
N LEU A 10 -3.14 -15.09 -34.20
CA LEU A 10 -2.70 -14.34 -33.02
C LEU A 10 -3.37 -12.97 -32.91
N PHE A 11 -3.45 -12.23 -34.03
CA PHE A 11 -3.92 -10.85 -34.01
C PHE A 11 -5.38 -10.68 -34.45
N GLY A 12 -5.99 -11.66 -35.14
CA GLY A 12 -7.37 -11.64 -35.65
C GLY A 12 -7.75 -10.40 -36.48
N LYS A 13 -8.97 -10.34 -37.02
CA LYS A 13 -9.50 -9.08 -37.57
C LYS A 13 -9.87 -8.13 -36.42
N LEU A 14 -9.31 -6.92 -36.41
CA LEU A 14 -9.72 -5.85 -35.49
C LEU A 14 -11.20 -5.54 -35.71
N SER A 15 -12.02 -5.81 -34.69
CA SER A 15 -13.46 -5.58 -34.69
C SER A 15 -13.82 -4.87 -33.39
N ILE A 16 -14.78 -3.94 -33.44
CA ILE A 16 -15.28 -3.21 -32.28
C ILE A 16 -15.77 -4.19 -31.20
N GLN A 17 -16.45 -5.27 -31.59
CA GLN A 17 -16.88 -6.30 -30.64
C GLN A 17 -15.71 -6.97 -29.92
N ARG A 18 -14.61 -7.22 -30.64
CA ARG A 18 -13.39 -7.76 -30.03
C ARG A 18 -12.76 -6.75 -29.09
N LEU A 19 -12.70 -5.48 -29.49
CA LEU A 19 -12.18 -4.40 -28.66
C LEU A 19 -12.95 -4.30 -27.34
N ILE A 20 -14.28 -4.30 -27.39
CA ILE A 20 -15.14 -4.26 -26.20
C ILE A 20 -14.92 -5.48 -25.31
N ARG A 21 -14.92 -6.69 -25.89
CA ARG A 21 -14.66 -7.94 -25.12
C ARG A 21 -13.28 -7.92 -24.47
N SER A 22 -12.25 -7.45 -25.18
CA SER A 22 -10.91 -7.29 -24.64
C SER A 22 -10.87 -6.27 -23.50
N ALA A 23 -11.55 -5.14 -23.64
CA ALA A 23 -11.63 -4.13 -22.58
C ALA A 23 -12.31 -4.68 -21.33
N LEU A 24 -13.44 -5.38 -21.48
CA LEU A 24 -14.13 -6.03 -20.36
C LEU A 24 -13.28 -7.11 -19.70
N LEU A 25 -12.57 -7.92 -20.48
CA LEU A 25 -11.67 -8.94 -19.96
C LEU A 25 -10.51 -8.31 -19.19
N VAL A 26 -9.86 -7.28 -19.75
CA VAL A 26 -8.79 -6.55 -19.07
C VAL A 26 -9.30 -5.92 -17.77
N TYR A 27 -10.46 -5.28 -17.82
CA TYR A 27 -11.09 -4.68 -16.63
C TYR A 27 -11.36 -5.74 -15.55
N GLY A 28 -11.94 -6.88 -15.93
CA GLY A 28 -12.21 -7.99 -15.01
C GLY A 28 -10.93 -8.58 -14.41
N VAL A 29 -9.88 -8.77 -15.21
CA VAL A 29 -8.58 -9.29 -14.74
C VAL A 29 -7.91 -8.29 -13.79
N VAL A 30 -7.87 -7.01 -14.14
CA VAL A 30 -7.31 -5.96 -13.28
C VAL A 30 -8.11 -5.83 -11.99
N GLY A 31 -9.43 -5.90 -12.06
CA GLY A 31 -10.31 -5.86 -10.88
C GLY A 31 -10.10 -7.07 -9.96
N ALA A 32 -10.01 -8.28 -10.52
CA ALA A 32 -9.70 -9.48 -9.74
C ALA A 32 -8.32 -9.39 -9.09
N TRP A 33 -7.31 -8.94 -9.84
CA TRP A 33 -5.98 -8.69 -9.29
C TRP A 33 -6.01 -7.66 -8.16
N ALA A 34 -6.68 -6.52 -8.36
CA ALA A 34 -6.80 -5.48 -7.33
C ALA A 34 -7.55 -6.00 -6.09
N TYR A 35 -8.60 -6.80 -6.24
CA TYR A 35 -9.32 -7.41 -5.12
C TYR A 35 -8.42 -8.26 -4.22
N PHE A 36 -7.46 -9.00 -4.78
CA PHE A 36 -6.54 -9.84 -4.00
C PHE A 36 -5.27 -9.12 -3.52
N TYR A 37 -4.84 -8.06 -4.21
CA TYR A 37 -3.51 -7.47 -3.99
C TYR A 37 -3.51 -5.99 -3.57
N SER A 38 -4.63 -5.28 -3.63
CA SER A 38 -4.68 -3.84 -3.34
C SER A 38 -4.20 -3.49 -1.93
N ASP A 39 -4.57 -4.26 -0.91
CA ASP A 39 -4.13 -4.06 0.48
C ASP A 39 -2.61 -4.10 0.66
N ARG A 40 -1.88 -4.76 -0.25
CA ARG A 40 -0.42 -4.86 -0.22
C ARG A 40 0.28 -3.75 -1.01
N LEU A 41 -0.48 -2.86 -1.65
CA LEU A 41 0.02 -1.82 -2.54
C LEU A 41 -0.23 -0.41 -2.00
N ILE A 42 -1.21 -0.24 -1.12
CA ILE A 42 -1.55 1.04 -0.50
C ILE A 42 -1.13 1.04 0.97
N PHE A 43 -0.75 2.21 1.49
CA PHE A 43 -0.29 2.39 2.88
C PHE A 43 0.93 1.54 3.27
N LEU A 44 1.93 1.42 2.38
CA LEU A 44 3.21 0.86 2.79
C LEU A 44 3.98 1.91 3.61
N PRO A 45 4.30 1.63 4.88
CA PRO A 45 5.13 2.52 5.66
C PRO A 45 6.54 2.55 5.06
N SER A 46 7.15 3.73 5.06
CA SER A 46 8.58 3.83 4.81
C SER A 46 9.35 3.09 5.91
N PRO A 47 10.57 2.59 5.63
CA PRO A 47 11.44 2.07 6.69
C PRO A 47 11.58 3.10 7.80
N SER A 48 11.61 2.64 9.06
CA SER A 48 11.75 3.53 10.21
C SER A 48 13.03 4.36 10.10
N SER A 49 12.88 5.69 10.08
CA SER A 49 13.99 6.65 9.90
C SER A 49 14.34 7.43 11.17
N TYR A 50 13.51 7.35 12.21
CA TYR A 50 13.71 8.09 13.46
C TYR A 50 15.03 7.72 14.13
N THR A 51 15.90 8.72 14.27
CA THR A 51 17.10 8.64 15.10
C THR A 51 16.78 9.10 16.52
N ARG A 52 17.58 8.69 17.50
CA ARG A 52 17.47 9.22 18.87
C ARG A 52 17.78 10.71 18.83
N SER A 53 16.75 11.53 19.00
CA SER A 53 16.85 12.95 19.34
C SER A 53 16.31 13.18 20.75
N ASP A 54 16.68 14.31 21.35
CA ASP A 54 16.26 14.65 22.72
C ASP A 54 14.73 14.79 22.85
N ASP A 55 14.03 15.06 21.75
CA ASP A 55 12.58 15.24 21.71
C ASP A 55 11.79 13.92 21.59
N LEU A 56 12.46 12.83 21.22
CA LEU A 56 11.84 11.53 20.97
C LEU A 56 12.12 10.53 22.10
N THR A 57 11.06 9.97 22.65
CA THR A 57 11.13 8.86 23.60
C THR A 57 10.91 7.55 22.87
N PHE A 58 11.71 6.52 23.18
CA PHE A 58 11.57 5.19 22.57
C PHE A 58 10.97 4.19 23.56
N LEU A 59 9.78 3.69 23.24
CA LEU A 59 9.08 2.67 24.00
C LEU A 59 9.55 1.29 23.54
N THR A 60 9.89 0.41 24.48
CA THR A 60 10.30 -0.96 24.17
C THR A 60 9.11 -1.90 24.32
N THR A 61 8.78 -2.61 23.24
CA THR A 61 7.71 -3.63 23.25
C THR A 61 8.20 -4.95 23.85
N ALA A 62 7.27 -5.87 24.13
CA ALA A 62 7.60 -7.21 24.64
C ALA A 62 8.52 -8.04 23.72
N ASN A 63 8.51 -7.76 22.42
CA ASN A 63 9.39 -8.39 21.42
C ASN A 63 10.63 -7.52 21.11
N ASN A 64 11.03 -6.61 22.00
CA ASN A 64 12.21 -5.74 21.87
C ASN A 64 12.18 -4.78 20.67
N THR A 65 11.01 -4.52 20.09
CA THR A 65 10.86 -3.48 19.05
C THR A 65 10.85 -2.11 19.72
N GLN A 66 11.58 -1.17 19.15
CA GLN A 66 11.59 0.22 19.60
C GLN A 66 10.53 1.01 18.85
N ILE A 67 9.62 1.66 19.58
CA ILE A 67 8.59 2.55 19.03
C ILE A 67 8.96 3.97 19.41
N ALA A 68 9.23 4.83 18.42
CA ALA A 68 9.42 6.26 18.66
C ALA A 68 8.08 6.89 19.06
N ALA A 69 8.11 7.78 20.04
CA ALA A 69 6.96 8.52 20.52
C ALA A 69 7.37 9.93 20.93
N LEU A 70 6.50 10.90 20.64
CA LEU A 70 6.63 12.27 21.13
C LEU A 70 5.92 12.40 22.48
N HIS A 71 6.66 12.76 23.52
CA HIS A 71 6.09 12.98 24.84
C HIS A 71 5.89 14.48 25.10
N LEU A 72 4.63 14.89 25.17
CA LEU A 72 4.23 16.29 25.43
C LEU A 72 3.69 16.42 26.85
N PRO A 73 4.54 16.71 27.86
CA PRO A 73 4.11 16.74 29.25
C PRO A 73 3.22 17.96 29.56
N ASN A 74 2.12 17.71 30.28
CA ASN A 74 1.30 18.75 30.90
C ASN A 74 1.15 18.43 32.39
N PRO A 75 1.91 19.09 33.30
CA PRO A 75 1.92 18.78 34.73
C PRO A 75 0.56 18.92 35.43
N THR A 76 -0.35 19.70 34.85
CA THR A 76 -1.69 19.94 35.41
C THR A 76 -2.75 19.00 34.84
N ALA A 77 -2.39 18.09 33.93
CA ALA A 77 -3.33 17.17 33.31
C ALA A 77 -3.75 16.07 34.28
N THR A 78 -5.06 15.81 34.36
CA THR A 78 -5.63 14.67 35.09
C THR A 78 -5.50 13.36 34.31
N TYR A 79 -5.40 13.45 32.98
CA TYR A 79 -5.39 12.30 32.08
C TYR A 79 -4.29 12.43 31.03
N THR A 80 -3.82 11.27 30.54
CA THR A 80 -2.90 11.17 29.41
C THR A 80 -3.64 10.68 28.18
N ILE A 81 -3.43 11.35 27.05
CA ILE A 81 -3.93 10.90 25.75
C ILE A 81 -2.81 10.09 25.08
N LEU A 82 -3.12 8.85 24.72
CA LEU A 82 -2.29 8.06 23.83
C LEU A 82 -2.89 8.15 22.43
N TYR A 83 -2.21 8.85 21.53
CA TYR A 83 -2.59 8.97 20.13
C TYR A 83 -1.70 8.07 19.28
N SER A 84 -2.32 7.22 18.47
CA SER A 84 -1.65 6.37 17.49
C SER A 84 -2.17 6.75 16.10
N HIS A 85 -1.25 6.99 15.17
CA HIS A 85 -1.56 7.39 13.80
C HIS A 85 -2.09 6.21 12.96
N GLY A 86 -2.58 6.52 11.75
CA GLY A 86 -3.06 5.54 10.78
C GLY A 86 -1.92 4.78 10.07
N ASN A 87 -2.26 3.81 9.22
CA ASN A 87 -1.26 3.06 8.46
C ASN A 87 -0.42 3.99 7.57
N ALA A 88 0.91 3.80 7.59
CA ALA A 88 1.90 4.57 6.83
C ALA A 88 1.95 6.08 7.10
N GLU A 89 1.27 6.55 8.15
CA GLU A 89 1.53 7.86 8.75
C GLU A 89 2.74 7.78 9.68
N ASP A 90 3.19 8.95 10.14
CA ASP A 90 4.33 9.07 11.04
C ASP A 90 4.13 10.26 12.01
N ILE A 91 5.13 10.61 12.82
CA ILE A 91 5.06 11.64 13.86
C ILE A 91 5.12 13.08 13.25
N GLY A 92 5.29 13.21 11.93
CA GLY A 92 5.40 14.49 11.22
C GLY A 92 6.77 14.70 10.57
#